data_AF-A0A5B9WNZ3-F1
#
_entry.id   AF-A0A5B9WNZ3-F1
#
_cell.length_a   1.000
_cell.length_b   1.000
_cell.length_c   1.000
_cell.angle_alpha   90.00
_cell.angle_beta   90.00
_cell.angle_gamma   90.00
#
_symmetry.space_group_name_H-M   'P 1'
#
loop_
_entity.id
_entity.type
_entity.pdbx_description
1 polymer ?
#
loop_
_entity_poly.entity_id
_entity_poly.type
_entity_poly.pdbx_seq_one_letter_code
_entity_poly.pdbx_strand_id
1 'polypeptide(L)'
;MKRFFQVRNKFKICCVLIVIIVLVLLNNLRSRKHISRLDKSVSSIYQDRLLPATYLYEISNRLYQKRLMLEEKSGLQAGWASWKEEKDKEIDSLVKIYDNTYLTKEEKEQWTRFKQQLKRYTEMENAGFTEMSDSMHLSATREGSLDEHFRQSVALLNNLAVIQAGEGKNLQTGSHDIASGSVLGSHLEMVLLIILGLMALILLSMSDKHVLNTDQKAGLN
;
A
#
# COMPACT_ATOMS: atom_id res chain seq x y z
N MET A 1 -67.21 2.27 2.26
CA MET A 1 -66.14 3.30 2.29
C MET A 1 -64.98 3.04 3.26
N LYS A 2 -65.03 2.08 4.22
CA LYS A 2 -63.90 1.80 5.15
C LYS A 2 -62.68 1.08 4.53
N ARG A 3 -62.88 0.25 3.49
CA ARG A 3 -61.78 -0.50 2.83
C ARG A 3 -60.73 0.38 2.16
N PHE A 4 -61.13 1.53 1.59
CA PHE A 4 -60.20 2.43 0.89
C PHE A 4 -59.20 3.12 1.85
N PHE A 5 -59.62 3.39 3.10
CA PHE A 5 -58.73 3.97 4.12
C PHE A 5 -57.75 2.95 4.70
N GLN A 6 -58.15 1.68 4.85
CA GLN A 6 -57.28 0.61 5.34
C GLN A 6 -56.18 0.24 4.33
N VAL A 7 -56.51 0.17 3.04
CA VAL A 7 -55.52 0.00 1.96
C VAL A 7 -54.55 1.18 1.91
N ARG A 8 -55.03 2.41 2.15
CA ARG A 8 -54.19 3.62 2.16
C ARG A 8 -53.17 3.63 3.31
N ASN A 9 -53.48 3.07 4.47
CA ASN A 9 -52.53 2.93 5.57
C ASN A 9 -51.51 1.81 5.33
N LYS A 10 -51.93 0.66 4.80
CA LYS A 10 -50.99 -0.42 4.41
C LYS A 10 -49.98 0.04 3.36
N PHE A 11 -50.44 0.80 2.37
CA PHE A 11 -49.58 1.34 1.32
C PHE A 11 -48.55 2.36 1.86
N LYS A 12 -48.94 3.22 2.82
CA LYS A 12 -48.02 4.15 3.48
C LYS A 12 -46.90 3.40 4.23
N ILE A 13 -47.23 2.35 4.97
CA ILE A 13 -46.25 1.54 5.72
C ILE A 13 -45.29 0.85 4.75
N CYS A 14 -45.81 0.28 3.66
CA CYS A 14 -45.00 -0.36 2.63
C CYS A 14 -44.07 0.65 1.93
N CYS A 15 -44.54 1.88 1.70
CA CYS A 15 -43.74 2.95 1.12
C CYS A 15 -42.56 3.35 2.03
N VAL A 16 -42.79 3.47 3.35
CA VAL A 16 -41.72 3.73 4.33
C VAL A 16 -40.68 2.59 4.32
N LEU A 17 -41.14 1.33 4.26
CA LEU A 17 -40.28 0.15 4.18
C LEU A 17 -39.41 0.16 2.92
N ILE A 18 -39.98 0.50 1.77
CA ILE A 18 -39.26 0.64 0.51
C ILE A 18 -38.20 1.74 0.61
N VAL A 19 -38.52 2.89 1.23
CA VAL A 19 -37.53 3.96 1.43
C VAL A 19 -36.35 3.48 2.27
N ILE A 20 -36.61 2.74 3.36
CA ILE A 20 -35.54 2.17 4.20
C ILE A 20 -34.69 1.18 3.39
N ILE A 21 -35.32 0.30 2.61
CA ILE A 21 -34.62 -0.65 1.72
C ILE A 21 -33.72 0.09 0.71
N VAL A 22 -34.22 1.15 0.08
CA VAL A 22 -33.45 1.97 -0.87
C VAL A 22 -32.25 2.64 -0.18
N LEU A 23 -32.43 3.17 1.04
CA LEU A 23 -31.33 3.76 1.82
C LEU A 23 -30.25 2.73 2.16
N VAL A 24 -30.64 1.52 2.57
CA VAL A 24 -29.71 0.43 2.86
C VAL A 24 -28.99 -0.03 1.59
N LEU A 25 -29.69 -0.13 0.45
CA LEU A 25 -29.08 -0.47 -0.84
C LEU A 25 -28.05 0.58 -1.30
N LEU A 26 -28.35 1.87 -1.14
CA LEU A 26 -27.40 2.94 -1.44
C LEU A 26 -26.14 2.85 -0.57
N ASN A 27 -26.29 2.50 0.71
CA ASN A 27 -25.16 2.28 1.61
C ASN A 27 -24.33 1.05 1.20
N ASN A 28 -25.00 -0.04 0.81
CA ASN A 28 -24.34 -1.25 0.31
C ASN A 28 -23.54 -0.99 -0.97
N LEU A 29 -24.11 -0.23 -1.92
CA LEU A 29 -23.42 0.18 -3.14
C LEU A 29 -22.19 1.05 -2.84
N ARG A 30 -22.25 1.89 -1.79
CA ARG A 30 -21.09 2.64 -1.29
C ARG A 30 -20.05 1.71 -0.68
N SER A 31 -20.47 0.70 0.08
CA SER A 31 -19.59 -0.33 0.65
C SER A 31 -18.86 -1.14 -0.43
N ARG A 32 -19.52 -1.50 -1.53
CA ARG A 32 -18.84 -2.18 -2.66
C ARG A 32 -17.75 -1.34 -3.33
N LYS A 33 -17.84 0.00 -3.30
CA LYS A 33 -16.75 0.88 -3.76
C LYS A 33 -15.53 0.86 -2.82
N HIS A 34 -15.66 0.37 -1.59
CA HIS A 34 -14.53 0.17 -0.69
C HIS A 34 -13.73 -1.08 -1.09
N ILE A 35 -14.38 -2.14 -1.58
CA ILE A 35 -13.69 -3.36 -2.04
C ILE A 35 -12.77 -3.09 -3.24
N SER A 36 -13.16 -2.26 -4.20
CA SER A 36 -12.26 -1.89 -5.31
C SER A 36 -11.06 -1.02 -4.89
N ARG A 37 -11.09 -0.44 -3.69
CA ARG A 37 -9.91 0.24 -3.11
C ARG A 37 -8.93 -0.72 -2.48
N LEU A 38 -9.37 -1.91 -2.04
CA LEU A 38 -8.47 -2.97 -1.54
C LEU A 38 -7.55 -3.46 -2.64
N ASP A 39 -8.09 -3.73 -3.82
CA ASP A 39 -7.30 -4.20 -4.97
C ASP A 39 -6.19 -3.21 -5.35
N LYS A 40 -6.54 -1.92 -5.39
CA LYS A 40 -5.56 -0.84 -5.58
C LYS A 40 -4.51 -0.79 -4.47
N SER A 41 -4.91 -0.94 -3.21
CA SER A 41 -3.98 -0.87 -2.09
C SER A 41 -3.02 -2.08 -2.08
N VAL A 42 -3.48 -3.27 -2.45
CA VAL A 42 -2.62 -4.45 -2.62
C VAL A 42 -1.65 -4.22 -3.79
N SER A 43 -2.14 -3.70 -4.92
CA SER A 43 -1.29 -3.34 -6.06
C SER A 43 -0.23 -2.32 -5.66
N SER A 44 -0.57 -1.28 -4.90
CA SER A 44 0.39 -0.28 -4.42
C SER A 44 1.39 -0.84 -3.41
N ILE A 45 1.00 -1.75 -2.52
CA ILE A 45 1.96 -2.43 -1.62
C ILE A 45 3.01 -3.19 -2.46
N TYR A 46 2.60 -3.84 -3.54
CA TYR A 46 3.52 -4.56 -4.42
C TYR A 46 4.35 -3.61 -5.30
N GLN A 47 3.69 -2.81 -6.13
CA GLN A 47 4.31 -1.98 -7.16
C GLN A 47 5.04 -0.76 -6.60
N ASP A 48 4.46 -0.10 -5.60
CA ASP A 48 4.98 1.17 -5.07
C ASP A 48 5.89 0.99 -3.86
N ARG A 49 5.89 -0.19 -3.21
CA ARG A 49 6.69 -0.43 -1.99
C ARG A 49 7.59 -1.67 -2.05
N LEU A 50 7.08 -2.84 -2.44
CA LEU A 50 7.93 -4.05 -2.48
C LEU A 50 8.98 -4.02 -3.59
N LEU A 51 8.60 -3.64 -4.81
CA LEU A 51 9.55 -3.50 -5.93
C LEU A 51 10.63 -2.44 -5.64
N PRO A 52 10.29 -1.19 -5.21
CA PRO A 52 11.29 -0.20 -4.85
C PRO A 52 12.22 -0.62 -3.71
N ALA A 53 11.71 -1.31 -2.68
CA ALA A 53 12.54 -1.86 -1.61
C ALA A 53 13.56 -2.89 -2.13
N THR A 54 13.16 -3.71 -3.11
CA THR A 54 14.05 -4.68 -3.76
C THR A 54 15.15 -3.97 -4.55
N TYR A 55 14.83 -2.88 -5.25
CA TYR A 55 15.84 -2.09 -5.97
C TYR A 55 16.85 -1.44 -5.01
N LEU A 56 16.40 -0.89 -3.87
CA LEU A 56 17.32 -0.34 -2.86
C LEU A 56 18.25 -1.43 -2.30
N TYR A 57 17.73 -2.62 -2.04
CA TYR A 57 18.53 -3.77 -1.64
C TYR A 57 19.58 -4.14 -2.70
N GLU A 58 19.18 -4.25 -3.97
CA GLU A 58 20.09 -4.59 -5.06
C GLU A 58 21.21 -3.55 -5.24
N ILE A 59 20.90 -2.26 -5.09
CA ILE A 59 21.91 -1.19 -5.10
C ILE A 59 22.89 -1.37 -3.93
N SER A 60 22.37 -1.58 -2.72
CA SER A 60 23.18 -1.80 -1.52
C SER A 60 24.10 -3.01 -1.68
N ASN A 61 23.56 -4.14 -2.15
CA ASN A 61 24.31 -5.38 -2.40
C ASN A 61 25.47 -5.16 -3.37
N ARG A 62 25.26 -4.42 -4.47
CA ARG A 62 26.33 -4.13 -5.44
C ARG A 62 27.39 -3.20 -4.88
N LEU A 63 27.01 -2.21 -4.06
CA LEU A 63 27.97 -1.38 -3.33
C LEU A 63 28.83 -2.22 -2.37
N TYR A 64 28.22 -3.13 -1.61
CA TYR A 64 28.95 -4.05 -0.72
C TYR A 64 29.89 -4.97 -1.49
N GLN A 65 29.45 -5.55 -2.62
CA GLN A 65 30.31 -6.39 -3.46
C GLN A 65 31.54 -5.61 -3.93
N LYS A 66 31.36 -4.37 -4.40
CA LYS A 66 32.48 -3.51 -4.82
C LYS A 66 33.44 -3.24 -3.67
N ARG A 67 32.91 -2.98 -2.47
CA ARG A 67 33.71 -2.73 -1.27
C ARG A 67 34.53 -3.95 -0.84
N LEU A 68 33.90 -5.14 -0.76
CA LEU A 68 34.58 -6.38 -0.39
C LEU A 68 35.72 -6.72 -1.36
N MET A 69 35.48 -6.56 -2.66
CA MET A 69 36.50 -6.84 -3.67
C MET A 69 37.68 -5.86 -3.64
N LEU A 70 37.45 -4.63 -3.17
CA LEU A 70 38.52 -3.67 -2.92
C LEU A 70 39.34 -4.06 -1.68
N GLU A 71 38.70 -4.52 -0.61
CA GLU A 71 39.35 -4.93 0.65
C GLU A 71 40.19 -6.20 0.50
N GLU A 72 39.74 -7.16 -0.31
CA GLU A 72 40.46 -8.41 -0.57
C GLU A 72 41.78 -8.24 -1.34
N LYS A 73 42.14 -7.02 -1.78
CA LYS A 73 43.28 -6.70 -2.66
C LYS A 73 43.26 -7.47 -4.01
N SER A 74 42.22 -8.25 -4.28
CA SER A 74 41.88 -8.84 -5.57
C SER A 74 41.52 -7.76 -6.60
N GLY A 75 41.28 -6.51 -6.16
CA GLY A 75 41.17 -5.33 -7.02
C GLY A 75 42.38 -5.03 -7.91
N LEU A 76 43.53 -5.65 -7.63
CA LEU A 76 44.75 -5.58 -8.44
C LEU A 76 44.86 -6.66 -9.51
N GLN A 77 43.91 -7.60 -9.59
CA GLN A 77 43.91 -8.64 -10.63
C GLN A 77 43.41 -8.11 -11.98
N ALA A 78 43.95 -8.67 -13.05
CA ALA A 78 43.45 -8.45 -14.41
C ALA A 78 41.95 -8.79 -14.48
N GLY A 79 41.12 -7.80 -14.81
CA GLY A 79 39.66 -7.94 -14.91
C GLY A 79 38.84 -7.21 -13.84
N TRP A 80 39.47 -6.68 -12.78
CA TRP A 80 38.73 -5.89 -11.78
C TRP A 80 38.11 -4.63 -12.38
N ALA A 81 38.83 -3.89 -13.24
CA ALA A 81 38.32 -2.66 -13.83
C ALA A 81 37.05 -2.90 -14.66
N SER A 82 37.03 -3.98 -15.45
CA SER A 82 35.84 -4.39 -16.22
C SER A 82 34.70 -4.84 -15.32
N TRP A 83 34.99 -5.60 -14.25
CA TRP A 83 33.97 -6.05 -13.30
C TRP A 83 33.36 -4.86 -12.53
N LYS A 84 34.18 -3.90 -12.11
CA LYS A 84 33.73 -2.66 -11.46
C LYS A 84 32.83 -1.86 -12.39
N GLU A 85 33.24 -1.67 -13.65
CA GLU A 85 32.45 -0.95 -14.65
C GLU A 85 31.09 -1.63 -14.89
N GLU A 86 31.05 -2.97 -14.91
CA GLU A 86 29.81 -3.73 -14.95
C GLU A 86 28.93 -3.43 -13.73
N LYS A 87 29.47 -3.48 -12.51
CA LYS A 87 28.72 -3.13 -11.29
C LYS A 87 28.20 -1.70 -11.29
N ASP A 88 28.97 -0.74 -11.79
CA ASP A 88 28.53 0.64 -11.92
C ASP A 88 27.36 0.77 -12.90
N LYS A 89 27.40 0.08 -14.05
CA LYS A 89 26.29 0.05 -15.01
C LYS A 89 25.03 -0.57 -14.42
N GLU A 90 25.18 -1.64 -13.64
CA GLU A 90 24.06 -2.28 -12.95
C GLU A 90 23.43 -1.34 -11.90
N ILE A 91 24.26 -0.65 -11.10
CA ILE A 91 23.79 0.36 -10.14
C ILE A 91 23.09 1.50 -10.87
N ASP A 92 23.67 2.05 -11.95
CA ASP A 92 23.07 3.13 -12.74
C ASP A 92 21.72 2.72 -13.35
N SER A 93 21.59 1.47 -13.79
CA SER A 93 20.33 0.91 -14.27
C SER A 93 19.28 0.89 -13.16
N LEU A 94 19.63 0.38 -11.97
CA LEU A 94 18.75 0.35 -10.82
C LEU A 94 18.35 1.75 -10.34
N VAL A 95 19.28 2.70 -10.36
CA VAL A 95 19.03 4.11 -10.05
C VAL A 95 17.99 4.70 -11.01
N LYS A 96 18.09 4.42 -12.31
CA LYS A 96 17.11 4.87 -13.31
C LYS A 96 15.75 4.19 -13.13
N ILE A 97 15.73 2.90 -12.81
CA ILE A 97 14.48 2.18 -12.53
C ILE A 97 13.80 2.80 -11.31
N TYR A 98 14.54 3.02 -10.23
CA TYR A 98 14.03 3.61 -8.99
C TYR A 98 13.54 5.06 -9.20
N ASP A 99 14.22 5.87 -10.03
CA ASP A 99 13.78 7.24 -10.39
C ASP A 99 12.39 7.29 -11.05
N ASN A 100 11.96 6.19 -11.68
CA ASN A 100 10.64 6.09 -12.32
C ASN A 100 9.55 5.50 -11.42
N THR A 101 9.89 5.16 -10.17
CA THR A 101 8.92 4.67 -9.19
C THR A 101 8.14 5.83 -8.56
N TYR A 102 7.05 5.49 -7.87
CA TYR A 102 6.34 6.47 -7.06
C TYR A 102 7.17 6.82 -5.81
N LEU A 103 7.61 8.08 -5.70
CA LEU A 103 8.34 8.60 -4.56
C LEU A 103 7.51 9.65 -3.82
N THR A 104 7.42 9.51 -2.50
CA THR A 104 6.90 10.58 -1.66
C THR A 104 7.85 11.79 -1.67
N LYS A 105 7.38 12.92 -1.11
CA LYS A 105 8.20 14.12 -0.97
C LYS A 105 9.48 13.86 -0.16
N GLU A 106 9.36 13.10 0.93
CA GLU A 106 10.48 12.76 1.80
C GLU A 106 11.46 11.80 1.10
N GLU A 107 10.93 10.78 0.42
CA GLU A 107 11.75 9.83 -0.35
C GLU A 107 12.55 10.54 -1.45
N LYS A 108 11.91 11.47 -2.18
CA LYS A 108 12.58 12.24 -3.24
C LYS A 108 13.75 13.06 -2.71
N GLU A 109 13.61 13.63 -1.51
CA GLU A 109 14.68 14.39 -0.87
C GLU A 109 15.85 13.47 -0.49
N GLN A 110 15.58 12.36 0.22
CA GLN A 110 16.62 11.40 0.62
C GLN A 110 17.28 10.74 -0.59
N TRP A 111 16.51 10.43 -1.63
CA TRP A 111 17.01 9.87 -2.88
C TRP A 111 17.94 10.82 -3.62
N THR A 112 17.61 12.12 -3.63
CA THR A 112 18.50 13.13 -4.21
C THR A 112 19.84 13.20 -3.46
N ARG A 113 19.80 13.15 -2.11
CA ARG A 113 21.00 13.12 -1.28
C ARG A 113 21.83 11.85 -1.56
N PHE A 114 21.17 10.70 -1.67
CA PHE A 114 21.82 9.44 -2.04
C PHE A 114 22.52 9.55 -3.40
N LYS A 115 21.86 10.05 -4.45
CA LYS A 115 22.47 10.19 -5.79
C LYS A 115 23.71 11.09 -5.78
N GLN A 116 23.66 12.19 -5.02
CA GLN A 116 24.82 13.07 -4.85
C GLN A 116 25.98 12.37 -4.13
N GLN A 117 25.66 11.61 -3.07
CA GLN A 117 26.66 10.87 -2.33
C GLN A 117 27.26 9.70 -3.13
N LEU A 118 26.43 8.98 -3.88
CA LEU A 118 26.86 7.91 -4.78
C LEU A 118 27.86 8.44 -5.80
N LYS A 119 27.57 9.61 -6.41
CA LYS A 119 28.50 10.25 -7.35
C LYS A 119 29.86 10.55 -6.69
N ARG A 120 29.84 11.14 -5.48
CA ARG A 120 31.07 11.42 -4.71
C ARG A 120 31.84 10.15 -4.39
N TYR A 121 31.14 9.10 -3.97
CA TYR A 121 31.74 7.80 -3.69
C TYR A 121 32.40 7.21 -4.94
N THR A 122 31.72 7.21 -6.09
CA THR A 122 32.27 6.73 -7.37
C THR A 122 33.49 7.53 -7.82
N GLU A 123 33.48 8.86 -7.66
CA GLU A 123 34.62 9.72 -7.99
C GLU A 123 35.85 9.38 -7.11
N MET A 124 35.64 9.16 -5.81
CA MET A 124 36.71 8.75 -4.90
C MET A 124 37.23 7.35 -5.18
N GLU A 125 36.34 6.42 -5.48
CA GLU A 125 36.70 5.04 -5.83
C GLU A 125 37.56 5.00 -7.10
N ASN A 126 37.20 5.80 -8.12
CA ASN A 126 38.00 5.94 -9.34
C ASN A 126 39.39 6.52 -9.06
N ALA A 127 39.49 7.56 -8.22
CA ALA A 127 40.77 8.13 -7.82
C ALA A 127 41.61 7.15 -6.97
N GLY A 128 40.96 6.32 -6.16
CA GLY A 128 41.63 5.25 -5.41
C GLY A 128 42.21 4.17 -6.34
N PHE A 129 41.51 3.84 -7.41
CA PHE A 129 42.00 2.89 -8.40
C PHE A 129 43.25 3.37 -9.14
N THR A 130 43.29 4.64 -9.55
CA THR A 130 44.48 5.20 -10.21
C THR A 130 45.71 5.10 -9.30
N GLU A 131 45.58 5.46 -8.02
CA GLU A 131 46.68 5.34 -7.05
C GLU A 131 47.11 3.89 -6.81
N MET A 132 46.16 2.97 -6.74
CA MET A 132 46.43 1.55 -6.54
C MET A 132 47.11 0.92 -7.76
N SER A 133 46.80 1.38 -8.97
CA SER A 133 47.46 0.95 -10.21
C SER A 133 48.93 1.40 -10.24
N ASP A 134 49.23 2.58 -9.68
CA ASP A 134 50.58 3.15 -9.68
C ASP A 134 51.46 2.63 -8.53
N SER A 135 50.89 2.42 -7.34
CA SER A 135 51.65 2.16 -6.10
C SER A 135 51.38 0.79 -5.47
N MET A 136 50.52 -0.03 -6.10
CA MET A 136 50.09 -1.36 -5.64
C MET A 136 49.35 -1.37 -4.29
N HIS A 137 49.10 -0.21 -3.68
CA HIS A 137 48.40 -0.03 -2.42
C HIS A 137 47.59 1.27 -2.40
N LEU A 138 46.59 1.36 -1.51
CA LEU A 138 45.88 2.61 -1.24
C LEU A 138 46.49 3.26 0.01
N SER A 139 46.71 4.57 0.00
CA SER A 139 47.12 5.29 1.21
C SER A 139 46.05 5.19 2.31
N ALA A 140 46.47 5.05 3.57
CA ALA A 140 45.57 4.94 4.72
C ALA A 140 44.56 6.09 4.81
N THR A 141 44.99 7.31 4.47
CA THR A 141 44.12 8.50 4.40
C THR A 141 43.00 8.33 3.37
N ARG A 142 43.32 7.79 2.18
CA ARG A 142 42.35 7.59 1.11
C ARG A 142 41.43 6.41 1.41
N GLU A 143 41.96 5.34 2.01
CA GLU A 143 41.17 4.20 2.47
C GLU A 143 40.11 4.63 3.50
N GLY A 144 40.49 5.43 4.50
CA GLY A 144 39.56 5.98 5.49
C GLY A 144 38.51 6.93 4.89
N SER A 145 38.92 7.77 3.93
CA SER A 145 37.96 8.62 3.21
C SER A 145 36.96 7.80 2.41
N LEU A 146 37.42 6.75 1.72
CA LEU A 146 36.56 5.90 0.91
C LEU A 146 35.58 5.10 1.77
N ASP A 147 36.02 4.59 2.93
CA ASP A 147 35.15 3.94 3.91
C ASP A 147 34.05 4.89 4.42
N GLU A 148 34.41 6.13 4.77
CA GLU A 148 33.41 7.10 5.23
C GLU A 148 32.36 7.40 4.16
N HIS A 149 32.79 7.59 2.91
CA HIS A 149 31.85 7.83 1.80
C HIS A 149 30.97 6.60 1.49
N PHE A 150 31.52 5.40 1.63
CA PHE A 150 30.77 4.15 1.52
C PHE A 150 29.69 4.06 2.62
N ARG A 151 30.09 4.23 3.88
CA ARG A 151 29.19 4.19 5.04
C ARG A 151 28.07 5.22 4.93
N GLN A 152 28.38 6.44 4.49
CA GLN A 152 27.39 7.48 4.24
C GLN A 152 26.39 7.07 3.13
N SER A 153 26.87 6.46 2.04
CA SER A 153 26.01 5.97 0.95
C SER A 153 25.03 4.91 1.44
N VAL A 154 25.54 3.93 2.19
CA VAL A 154 24.73 2.85 2.79
C VAL A 154 23.75 3.39 3.82
N ALA A 155 24.16 4.36 4.66
CA ALA A 155 23.26 4.98 5.63
C ALA A 155 22.08 5.70 4.96
N LEU A 156 22.31 6.39 3.85
CA LEU A 156 21.23 7.03 3.07
C LEU A 156 20.27 5.99 2.45
N LEU A 157 20.79 4.86 1.94
CA LEU A 157 19.96 3.75 1.46
C LEU A 157 19.13 3.12 2.59
N ASN A 158 19.73 2.93 3.77
CA ASN A 158 19.01 2.40 4.92
C ASN A 158 17.90 3.35 5.38
N ASN A 159 18.14 4.65 5.39
CA ASN A 159 17.10 5.64 5.70
C ASN A 159 15.93 5.56 4.70
N LEU A 160 16.23 5.43 3.40
CA LEU A 160 15.21 5.20 2.36
C LEU A 160 14.42 3.91 2.59
N ALA A 161 15.10 2.81 2.96
CA ALA A 161 14.44 1.55 3.26
C ALA A 161 13.51 1.64 4.49
N VAL A 162 13.89 2.41 5.51
CA VAL A 162 13.04 2.69 6.67
C VAL A 162 11.79 3.47 6.27
N ILE A 163 11.93 4.51 5.43
CA ILE A 163 10.80 5.29 4.92
C ILE A 163 9.87 4.39 4.09
N GLN A 164 10.40 3.57 3.20
CA GLN A 164 9.63 2.60 2.39
C GLN A 164 8.84 1.61 3.26
N ALA A 165 9.45 1.10 4.33
CA ALA A 165 8.76 0.22 5.29
C ALA A 165 7.63 0.94 6.04
N GLY A 166 7.85 2.19 6.44
CA GLY A 166 6.83 3.05 7.05
C GLY A 166 5.64 3.29 6.11
N GLU A 167 5.91 3.61 4.86
CA GLU A 167 4.89 3.82 3.83
C GLU A 167 4.14 2.53 3.48
N GLY A 168 4.85 1.40 3.40
CA GLY A 168 4.24 0.07 3.24
C GLY A 168 3.29 -0.27 4.39
N LYS A 169 3.68 0.06 5.63
CA LYS A 169 2.82 -0.10 6.81
C LYS A 169 1.58 0.80 6.73
N ASN A 170 1.72 2.06 6.28
CA ASN A 170 0.59 2.97 6.10
C ASN A 170 -0.43 2.42 5.10
N LEU A 171 0.04 1.88 3.96
CA LEU A 171 -0.83 1.23 2.97
C LEU A 171 -1.50 -0.04 3.53
N GLN A 172 -0.77 -0.83 4.32
CA GLN A 172 -1.32 -2.03 4.96
C GLN A 172 -2.42 -1.69 5.97
N THR A 173 -2.19 -0.70 6.85
CA THR A 173 -3.20 -0.24 7.81
C THR A 173 -4.42 0.31 7.09
N GLY A 174 -4.23 1.14 6.06
CA GLY A 174 -5.34 1.62 5.23
C GLY A 174 -6.14 0.49 4.57
N SER A 175 -5.48 -0.56 4.09
CA SER A 175 -6.14 -1.77 3.59
C SER A 175 -6.97 -2.47 4.68
N HIS A 176 -6.43 -2.61 5.88
CA HIS A 176 -7.12 -3.26 6.99
C HIS A 176 -8.39 -2.50 7.39
N ASP A 177 -8.33 -1.18 7.47
CA ASP A 177 -9.48 -0.31 7.80
C ASP A 177 -10.57 -0.41 6.73
N ILE A 178 -10.18 -0.46 5.45
CA ILE A 178 -11.12 -0.65 4.33
C ILE A 178 -11.78 -2.04 4.43
N ALA A 179 -11.02 -3.10 4.69
CA ALA A 179 -11.56 -4.46 4.76
C ALA A 179 -12.49 -4.67 5.98
N SER A 180 -12.06 -4.26 7.17
CA SER A 180 -12.82 -4.44 8.41
C SER A 180 -14.13 -3.66 8.42
N GLY A 181 -14.12 -2.39 7.98
CA GLY A 181 -15.33 -1.56 7.91
C GLY A 181 -16.32 -2.01 6.83
N SER A 182 -15.82 -2.50 5.69
CA SER A 182 -16.68 -2.88 4.55
C SER A 182 -17.34 -4.25 4.72
N VAL A 183 -16.61 -5.25 5.24
CA VAL A 183 -17.08 -6.65 5.33
C VAL A 183 -18.12 -6.82 6.44
N LEU A 184 -17.83 -6.38 7.67
CA LEU A 184 -18.74 -6.58 8.81
C LEU A 184 -20.06 -5.81 8.61
N GLY A 185 -19.98 -4.56 8.12
CA GLY A 185 -21.13 -3.75 7.80
C GLY A 185 -22.00 -4.34 6.68
N SER A 186 -21.37 -4.80 5.59
CA SER A 186 -22.11 -5.37 4.45
C SER A 186 -22.87 -6.65 4.81
N HIS A 187 -22.36 -7.49 5.72
CA HIS A 187 -23.09 -8.69 6.13
C HIS A 187 -24.32 -8.36 6.98
N LEU A 188 -24.21 -7.41 7.91
CA LEU A 188 -25.35 -6.95 8.72
C LEU A 188 -26.42 -6.26 7.85
N GLU A 189 -26.01 -5.45 6.87
CA GLU A 189 -26.92 -4.81 5.92
C GLU A 189 -27.72 -5.84 5.09
N MET A 190 -27.06 -6.90 4.62
CA MET A 190 -27.72 -7.98 3.87
C MET A 190 -28.76 -8.73 4.71
N VAL A 191 -28.43 -9.04 5.98
CA VAL A 191 -29.39 -9.68 6.91
C VAL A 191 -30.57 -8.76 7.17
N LEU A 192 -30.33 -7.46 7.38
CA LEU A 192 -31.38 -6.46 7.58
C LEU A 192 -32.29 -6.35 6.35
N LEU A 193 -31.73 -6.34 5.13
CA LEU A 193 -32.52 -6.32 3.90
C LEU A 193 -33.42 -7.55 3.74
N ILE A 194 -32.92 -8.74 4.09
CA ILE A 194 -33.73 -9.97 4.07
C ILE A 194 -34.90 -9.85 5.06
N ILE A 195 -34.65 -9.39 6.28
CA ILE A 195 -35.68 -9.20 7.30
C ILE A 195 -36.72 -8.17 6.83
N LEU A 196 -36.30 -7.01 6.34
CA LEU A 196 -37.19 -5.96 5.85
C LEU A 196 -38.00 -6.42 4.63
N GLY A 197 -37.38 -7.16 3.71
CA GLY A 197 -38.06 -7.76 2.56
C GLY A 197 -39.12 -8.77 2.95
N LEU A 198 -38.81 -9.66 3.91
CA LEU A 198 -39.76 -10.62 4.46
C LEU A 198 -40.93 -9.92 5.18
N MET A 199 -40.64 -8.89 5.97
CA MET A 199 -41.69 -8.08 6.63
C MET A 199 -42.62 -7.43 5.61
N ALA A 200 -42.08 -6.85 4.54
CA ALA A 200 -42.88 -6.27 3.46
C ALA A 200 -43.77 -7.33 2.78
N LEU A 201 -43.23 -8.52 2.51
CA LEU A 201 -43.96 -9.63 1.89
C LEU A 201 -45.10 -10.13 2.79
N ILE A 202 -44.85 -10.28 4.10
CA ILE A 202 -45.86 -10.70 5.08
C ILE A 202 -46.98 -9.66 5.20
N LEU A 203 -46.63 -8.36 5.25
CA LEU A 203 -47.61 -7.26 5.29
C LEU A 203 -48.50 -7.21 4.05
N LEU A 204 -47.93 -7.48 2.87
CA LEU A 204 -48.66 -7.59 1.61
C LEU A 204 -49.55 -8.85 1.56
N SER A 205 -49.08 -9.97 2.13
CA SER A 205 -49.80 -11.24 2.14
C SER A 205 -50.93 -11.31 3.18
N MET A 206 -50.85 -10.54 4.27
CA MET A 206 -51.92 -10.45 5.27
C MET A 206 -53.19 -9.76 4.69
N SER A 207 -54.20 -10.59 4.39
CA SER A 207 -55.55 -10.16 4.01
C SER A 207 -56.21 -9.33 5.14
N ASP A 208 -56.97 -8.30 4.76
CA ASP A 208 -57.55 -7.22 5.61
C ASP A 208 -58.29 -7.63 6.89
N LYS A 209 -58.55 -8.92 7.12
CA LYS A 209 -59.36 -9.41 8.24
C LYS A 209 -58.63 -9.54 9.58
N HIS A 210 -57.30 -9.54 9.63
CA HIS A 210 -56.57 -9.95 10.84
C HIS A 210 -55.82 -8.87 11.61
N VAL A 211 -55.82 -7.61 11.15
CA VAL A 211 -54.95 -6.56 11.74
C VAL A 211 -55.61 -5.80 12.91
N LEU A 212 -56.92 -5.95 13.17
CA LEU A 212 -57.61 -5.15 14.22
C LEU A 212 -58.69 -5.90 15.03
N ASN A 213 -58.70 -7.23 15.08
CA ASN A 213 -59.77 -7.95 15.80
C ASN A 213 -59.39 -8.37 17.22
N THR A 214 -58.64 -7.53 17.94
CA THR A 214 -58.26 -7.78 19.34
C THR A 214 -59.05 -6.95 20.36
N ASP A 215 -59.88 -5.99 19.94
CA ASP A 215 -60.54 -5.05 20.88
C ASP A 215 -62.08 -5.12 20.92
N GLN A 216 -62.71 -6.24 20.54
CA GLN A 216 -64.19 -6.31 20.60
C GLN A 216 -64.76 -7.60 21.20
N LYS A 217 -64.15 -8.09 22.29
CA LYS A 217 -64.79 -9.04 23.22
C LYS A 217 -64.53 -8.65 24.68
N ALA A 218 -65.17 -7.58 25.14
CA ALA A 218 -65.49 -7.38 26.54
C ALA A 218 -66.74 -6.50 26.63
N GLY A 219 -67.88 -7.10 26.97
CA GLY A 219 -69.14 -6.37 27.20
C GLY A 219 -70.38 -6.98 26.54
N LEU A 220 -70.65 -8.26 26.80
CA LEU A 220 -72.02 -8.77 26.86
C LEU A 220 -72.25 -9.20 28.30
N ASN A 221 -72.88 -8.32 29.06
CA ASN A 221 -73.84 -8.57 30.15
C ASN A 221 -74.40 -7.21 30.58
#